data_AF-A0A7X3SCF3-F1
#
_entry.id   AF-A0A7X3SCF3-F1
#
_cell.length_a   1.000
_cell.length_b   1.000
_cell.length_c   1.000
_cell.angle_alpha   90.00
_cell.angle_beta   90.00
_cell.angle_gamma   90.00
#
_symmetry.space_group_name_H-M   'P 1'
#
loop_
_entity.id
_entity.type
_entity.pdbx_description
1 polymer ?
#
loop_
_entity_poly.entity_id
_entity_poly.type
_entity_poly.pdbx_seq_one_letter_code
_entity_poly.pdbx_strand_id
1 'polypeptide(L)'
;MSNHHDGKGHVIIGEAALSLALGEKEISVHSLISELGRMAQAGGSDKRLTEISEARSWLKSFNEPEQAVRYLPYLQTFADLNDEKN
;
A
#
# COMPACT_ATOMS: atom_id res chain seq x y z
N MET A 1 2.41 3.74 26.98
CA MET A 1 0.96 3.95 26.79
C MET A 1 0.58 3.34 25.47
N SER A 2 -0.26 2.31 25.51
CA SER A 2 -0.58 1.45 24.37
C SER A 2 -1.87 1.95 23.74
N ASN A 3 -1.79 2.58 22.56
CA ASN A 3 -2.97 2.97 21.80
C ASN A 3 -3.20 1.93 20.70
N HIS A 4 -4.16 1.05 20.96
CA HIS A 4 -4.91 0.21 20.02
C HIS A 4 -4.81 0.69 18.55
N HIS A 5 -4.05 -0.01 17.72
CA HIS A 5 -4.15 0.01 16.25
C HIS A 5 -5.15 -1.07 15.82
N ASP A 6 -6.38 -0.88 16.28
CA ASP A 6 -7.43 -1.88 16.20
C ASP A 6 -8.29 -1.61 14.98
N GLY A 7 -7.98 -2.29 13.88
CA GLY A 7 -8.94 -2.58 12.80
C GLY A 7 -9.43 -1.41 11.93
N LYS A 8 -9.10 -0.14 12.24
CA LYS A 8 -9.36 1.00 11.36
C LYS A 8 -8.28 1.09 10.28
N GLY A 9 -8.18 0.05 9.46
CA GLY A 9 -7.27 0.00 8.31
C GLY A 9 -7.44 1.26 7.47
N HIS A 10 -6.36 2.03 7.35
CA HIS A 10 -6.20 3.26 6.57
C HIS A 10 -7.45 3.74 5.81
N VAL A 11 -8.41 4.38 6.50
CA VAL A 11 -9.66 4.91 5.90
C VAL A 11 -9.37 5.81 4.69
N ILE A 12 -8.26 6.54 4.76
CA ILE A 12 -7.74 7.40 3.69
C ILE A 12 -7.45 6.65 2.37
N ILE A 13 -7.09 5.35 2.42
CA ILE A 13 -6.92 4.51 1.23
C ILE A 13 -8.28 4.24 0.59
N GLY A 14 -9.31 4.00 1.40
CA GLY A 14 -10.68 3.85 0.92
C GLY A 14 -11.20 5.13 0.26
N GLU A 15 -10.91 6.31 0.83
CA GLU A 15 -11.22 7.60 0.21
C GLU A 15 -10.51 7.78 -1.14
N ALA A 16 -9.22 7.47 -1.21
CA ALA A 16 -8.46 7.51 -2.46
C ALA A 16 -9.00 6.53 -3.51
N ALA A 17 -9.34 5.31 -3.10
CA ALA A 17 -9.94 4.30 -3.98
C ALA A 17 -11.30 4.75 -4.50
N LEU A 18 -12.14 5.38 -3.66
CA LEU A 18 -13.43 5.94 -4.07
C LEU A 18 -13.26 7.08 -5.08
N SER A 19 -12.31 7.99 -4.84
CA SER A 19 -11.99 9.07 -5.80
C SER A 19 -11.58 8.53 -7.17
N LEU A 20 -10.75 7.48 -7.19
CA LEU A 20 -10.34 6.80 -8.42
C LEU A 20 -11.52 6.10 -9.10
N ALA A 21 -12.36 5.40 -8.35
CA ALA A 21 -13.54 4.70 -8.87
C ALA A 21 -14.57 5.65 -9.49
N LEU A 22 -14.84 6.78 -8.83
CA LEU A 22 -15.72 7.84 -9.35
C LEU A 22 -15.16 8.49 -10.61
N GLY A 23 -13.84 8.49 -10.77
CA GLY A 23 -13.16 8.97 -11.98
C GLY A 23 -13.01 7.93 -13.07
N GLU A 24 -13.58 6.73 -12.92
CA GLU A 24 -13.39 5.57 -13.81
C GLU A 24 -11.90 5.24 -14.07
N LYS A 25 -11.05 5.51 -13.08
CA LYS A 25 -9.61 5.26 -13.15
C LYS A 25 -9.29 3.89 -12.60
N GLU A 26 -8.26 3.27 -13.18
CA GLU A 26 -7.69 2.03 -12.65
C GLU A 26 -7.27 2.19 -11.19
N ILE A 27 -7.67 1.23 -10.36
CA ILE A 27 -7.27 1.15 -8.95
C ILE A 27 -6.07 0.21 -8.86
N SER A 28 -4.87 0.79 -8.74
CA SER A 28 -3.60 0.11 -8.58
C SER A 28 -2.81 0.76 -7.44
N VAL A 29 -1.78 0.08 -6.92
CA VAL A 29 -0.91 0.64 -5.87
C VAL A 29 -0.32 1.98 -6.31
N HIS A 30 0.07 2.08 -7.59
CA HIS A 30 0.63 3.31 -8.17
C HIS A 30 -0.42 4.44 -8.26
N SER A 31 -1.65 4.14 -8.68
CA SER A 31 -2.70 5.15 -8.77
C SER A 31 -3.17 5.62 -7.39
N LEU A 32 -3.22 4.73 -6.40
CA LEU A 32 -3.52 5.06 -5.00
C LEU A 32 -2.46 5.96 -4.37
N ILE A 33 -1.17 5.65 -4.55
CA ILE A 33 -0.07 6.51 -4.06
C ILE A 33 -0.14 7.90 -4.69
N SER A 34 -0.47 7.96 -5.98
CA SER A 34 -0.61 9.22 -6.73
C SER A 34 -1.82 10.03 -6.24
N GLU A 35 -2.95 9.38 -5.99
CA GLU A 35 -4.16 10.02 -5.48
C GLU A 35 -3.98 10.53 -4.05
N LEU A 36 -3.37 9.75 -3.17
CA LEU A 36 -2.97 10.18 -1.83
C LEU A 36 -2.02 11.38 -1.86
N GLY A 37 -1.12 11.44 -2.86
CA GLY A 37 -0.27 12.60 -3.11
C GLY A 37 -1.08 13.86 -3.47
N ARG A 38 -2.10 13.72 -4.33
CA ARG A 38 -3.04 14.81 -4.64
C ARG A 38 -3.83 15.26 -3.42
N MET A 39 -4.32 14.31 -2.60
CA MET A 39 -5.04 14.62 -1.37
C MET A 39 -4.17 15.38 -0.34
N ALA A 40 -2.87 15.08 -0.25
CA ALA A 40 -1.95 15.85 0.59
C ALA A 40 -1.73 17.28 0.07
N GLN A 41 -1.64 17.46 -1.25
CA GLN A 41 -1.50 18.78 -1.87
C GLN A 41 -2.77 19.63 -1.74
N ALA A 42 -3.95 19.01 -1.70
CA ALA A 42 -5.22 19.68 -1.42
C ALA A 42 -5.28 20.27 0.00
N GLY A 43 -4.32 19.94 0.87
CA GLY A 43 -4.23 20.44 2.23
C GLY A 43 -5.15 19.70 3.19
N GLY A 44 -4.92 19.92 4.47
CA GLY A 44 -5.67 19.28 5.55
C GLY A 44 -5.05 19.58 6.90
N SER A 45 -5.61 19.00 7.96
CA SER A 45 -4.98 19.02 9.27
C SER A 45 -3.68 18.20 9.26
N ASP A 46 -2.75 18.52 10.16
CA ASP A 46 -1.50 17.77 10.33
C ASP A 46 -1.76 16.27 10.55
N LYS A 47 -2.85 15.95 11.27
CA LYS A 47 -3.31 14.57 11.45
C LYS A 47 -3.59 13.87 10.12
N ARG A 48 -4.30 14.55 9.20
CA ARG A 48 -4.63 13.99 7.88
C ARG A 48 -3.38 13.81 7.03
N LEU A 49 -2.44 14.74 7.09
CA LEU A 49 -1.14 14.62 6.39
C LEU A 49 -0.33 13.42 6.91
N THR A 50 -0.34 13.19 8.23
CA THR A 50 0.28 12.00 8.83
C THR A 50 -0.39 10.71 8.35
N GLU A 51 -1.72 10.64 8.37
CA GLU A 51 -2.47 9.47 7.88
C GLU A 51 -2.19 9.17 6.39
N ILE A 52 -2.09 10.22 5.56
CA ILE A 52 -1.72 10.09 4.14
C ILE A 52 -0.29 9.57 4.00
N SER A 53 0.65 10.08 4.80
CA SER A 53 2.05 9.65 4.76
C SER A 53 2.20 8.17 5.17
N GLU A 54 1.52 7.76 6.23
CA GLU A 54 1.49 6.37 6.69
C GLU A 54 0.88 5.44 5.65
N ALA A 55 -0.25 5.83 5.05
CA ALA A 55 -0.89 5.05 3.99
C ALA A 55 -0.01 4.91 2.74
N ARG A 56 0.72 5.97 2.34
CA ARG A 56 1.68 5.91 1.24
C ARG A 56 2.86 4.99 1.55
N SER A 57 3.35 5.01 2.80
CA SER A 57 4.43 4.12 3.24
C SER A 57 3.97 2.65 3.21
N TRP A 58 2.77 2.37 3.71
CA TRP A 58 2.15 1.05 3.67
C TRP A 58 1.92 0.56 2.24
N LEU A 59 1.46 1.40 1.32
CA LEU A 59 1.29 1.00 -0.09
C LEU A 59 2.64 0.71 -0.78
N LYS A 60 3.69 1.45 -0.43
CA LYS A 60 5.03 1.24 -1.00
C LYS A 60 5.66 -0.08 -0.59
N SER A 61 5.36 -0.63 0.59
CA SER A 61 5.91 -1.94 0.99
C SER A 61 5.41 -3.10 0.11
N PHE A 62 4.31 -2.91 -0.63
CA PHE A 62 3.84 -3.87 -1.63
C PHE A 62 4.49 -3.69 -3.01
N ASN A 63 5.17 -2.57 -3.24
CA ASN A 63 5.88 -2.28 -4.49
C ASN A 63 7.33 -2.80 -4.47
N GLU A 64 7.78 -3.39 -3.36
CA GLU A 64 9.06 -4.09 -3.27
C GLU A 64 8.84 -5.60 -3.47
N PRO A 65 9.29 -6.19 -4.59
CA PRO A 65 9.17 -7.63 -4.82
C PRO A 65 9.91 -8.47 -3.77
N GLU A 66 10.92 -7.89 -3.10
CA GLU A 66 11.70 -8.55 -2.06
C GLU A 66 10.88 -8.87 -0.79
N GLN A 67 9.81 -8.12 -0.51
CA GLN A 67 8.94 -8.41 0.63
C GLN A 67 7.84 -9.42 0.32
N ALA A 68 7.47 -9.60 -0.94
CA ALA A 68 6.56 -10.67 -1.37
C ALA A 68 7.15 -12.07 -1.08
N VAL A 69 8.47 -12.22 -1.18
CA VAL A 69 9.20 -13.45 -0.85
C VAL A 69 9.12 -13.78 0.65
N ARG A 70 9.07 -12.76 1.52
CA ARG A 70 8.94 -12.95 2.98
C ARG A 70 7.57 -13.47 3.43
N TYR A 71 6.51 -13.15 2.68
CA TYR A 71 5.15 -13.60 3.02
C TYR A 71 4.78 -14.93 2.37
N LEU A 72 5.48 -15.33 1.30
CA LEU A 72 5.15 -16.51 0.51
C LEU A 72 6.36 -17.46 0.38
N PRO A 73 6.72 -18.20 1.45
CA PRO A 73 7.88 -19.11 1.45
C PRO A 73 7.82 -20.20 0.37
N TYR A 74 6.65 -20.48 -0.18
CA TYR A 74 6.48 -21.41 -1.30
C TYR A 74 7.08 -20.91 -2.63
N LEU A 75 7.25 -19.59 -2.82
CA LEU A 75 7.95 -19.06 -4.00
C LEU A 75 9.47 -19.35 -3.95
N GLN A 76 10.05 -19.44 -2.76
CA GLN A 76 11.45 -19.86 -2.58
C GLN A 76 11.66 -21.31 -3.01
N THR A 77 10.73 -22.20 -2.65
CA THR A 77 10.81 -23.63 -3.00
C THR A 77 10.84 -23.86 -4.52
N PHE A 78 10.13 -23.06 -5.32
CA PHE A 78 10.16 -23.20 -6.77
C PHE A 78 11.46 -22.70 -7.40
N ALA A 79 12.10 -21.68 -6.82
CA ALA A 79 13.40 -21.22 -7.27
C ALA A 79 14.49 -22.28 -6.99
N ASP A 80 14.50 -22.83 -5.78
CA ASP A 80 15.49 -23.83 -5.35
C ASP A 80 15.36 -25.15 -6.16
N LEU A 81 14.13 -25.56 -6.50
CA LEU A 81 13.88 -26.76 -7.33
C LEU A 81 14.30 -26.60 -8.79
N ASN A 82 14.44 -25.37 -9.29
CA ASN A 82 14.81 -25.12 -10.69
C ASN A 82 16.34 -25.10 -10.87
N ASP A 83 17.10 -24.78 -9.81
CA ASP A 83 18.56 -24.83 -9.79
C ASP A 83 19.12 -26.25 -9.63
N GLU A 84 18.32 -27.21 -9.13
CA GLU A 84 18.73 -28.62 -8.98
C GLU A 84 18.71 -29.43 -10.30
N LYS A 85 18.34 -28.80 -11.43
CA LYS A 85 18.23 -29.44 -12.76
C LYS A 85 19.18 -28.92 -13.84
N ASN A 86 20.27 -28.25 -13.47
CA ASN A 86 21.38 -27.92 -14.38
C ASN A 86 22.68 -28.62 -14.00
#